data_AF-A0A6G8JGS8-F1
#
_entry.id   AF-A0A6G8JGS8-F1
#
_cell.length_a   1.000
_cell.length_b   1.000
_cell.length_c   1.000
_cell.angle_alpha   90.00
_cell.angle_beta   90.00
_cell.angle_gamma   90.00
#
_symmetry.space_group_name_H-M   'P 1'
#
loop_
_entity.id
_entity.type
_entity.pdbx_description
1 polymer ?
#
loop_
_entity_poly.entity_id
_entity_poly.type
_entity_poly.pdbx_seq_one_letter_code
_entity_poly.pdbx_strand_id
1 'polypeptide(L)' 'MLVFLTALLCLSACSSPTISVINPSCAGFGVIKASRQDTTETLRQIMVHNATYREICKEQANDNQR' A
#
# COMPACT_ATOMS: atom_id res chain seq x y z
N MET A 1 -22.82 -3.21 -40.96
CA MET A 1 -21.40 -3.49 -40.61
C MET A 1 -20.69 -2.27 -40.02
N LEU A 2 -20.83 -1.06 -40.58
CA LEU A 2 -20.11 0.15 -40.10
C LEU A 2 -20.52 0.60 -38.67
N VAL A 3 -21.80 0.47 -38.32
CA VAL A 3 -22.36 0.91 -37.02
C VAL A 3 -21.86 0.06 -35.84
N PHE A 4 -21.65 -1.24 -36.06
CA PHE A 4 -21.09 -2.12 -35.03
C PHE A 4 -19.63 -1.77 -34.76
N LEU A 5 -18.86 -1.49 -35.81
CA LEU A 5 -17.45 -1.12 -35.70
C LEU A 5 -17.30 0.18 -34.88
N THR A 6 -18.13 1.20 -35.17
CA THR A 6 -18.12 2.45 -34.41
C THR A 6 -18.48 2.27 -32.93
N ALA A 7 -19.44 1.38 -32.61
CA ALA A 7 -19.82 1.11 -31.23
C ALA A 7 -18.69 0.43 -30.44
N LEU A 8 -17.97 -0.51 -31.06
CA LEU A 8 -16.82 -1.20 -30.46
C LEU A 8 -15.66 -0.24 -30.15
N LEU A 9 -15.37 0.72 -31.04
CA LEU A 9 -14.32 1.73 -30.84
C LEU A 9 -14.64 2.72 -29.70
N CYS A 10 -15.92 3.04 -29.48
CA CYS A 10 -16.32 3.91 -28.36
C CYS A 10 -16.19 3.22 -26.99
N LEU A 11 -16.35 1.89 -26.91
CA LEU A 11 -16.25 1.14 -25.65
C LEU A 11 -14.81 1.08 -25.10
N SER A 12 -13.80 1.00 -25.97
CA SER A 12 -12.38 0.98 -25.53
C SER A 12 -11.88 2.31 -24.96
N ALA A 13 -12.60 3.41 -25.20
CA ALA A 13 -12.24 4.73 -24.67
C ALA A 13 -12.77 4.98 -23.23
N CYS A 14 -13.66 4.12 -22.72
CA CYS A 14 -14.25 4.26 -21.38
C CYS A 14 -13.53 3.47 -20.28
N SER A 15 -12.44 2.75 -20.57
CA SER A 15 -11.69 2.08 -19.51
C SER A 15 -10.79 3.08 -18.79
N SER A 16 -11.17 3.46 -17.57
CA SER A 16 -10.25 4.17 -16.67
C SER A 16 -9.15 3.17 -16.22
N PRO A 17 -7.87 3.43 -16.50
CA PRO A 17 -6.81 2.57 -15.98
C PRO A 17 -6.81 2.65 -14.46
N THR A 18 -6.96 1.51 -13.80
CA THR A 18 -6.75 1.41 -12.36
C THR A 18 -5.27 1.63 -12.07
N ILE A 19 -4.91 2.80 -11.59
CA ILE A 19 -3.56 3.08 -11.11
C ILE A 19 -3.43 2.51 -9.70
N SER A 20 -2.84 1.32 -9.58
CA SER A 20 -2.42 0.80 -8.29
C SER A 20 -1.10 1.47 -7.89
N VAL A 21 -1.13 2.33 -6.88
CA VAL A 21 0.10 2.82 -6.26
C VAL A 21 0.56 1.76 -5.25
N ILE A 22 1.67 1.09 -5.54
CA ILE A 22 2.36 0.28 -4.52
C ILE A 22 2.79 1.26 -3.44
N ASN A 23 2.36 1.05 -2.19
CA ASN A 23 2.89 1.81 -1.06
C ASN A 23 4.33 1.31 -0.78
N PRO A 24 5.39 2.03 -1.22
CA PRO A 24 6.75 1.52 -1.05
C PRO A 24 7.14 1.46 0.43
N SER A 25 6.44 2.17 1.31
CA SER A 25 6.70 2.13 2.75
C SER A 25 6.51 0.73 3.32
N CYS A 26 5.55 -0.05 2.83
CA CYS A 26 5.31 -1.41 3.33
C CYS A 26 6.35 -2.41 2.80
N ALA A 27 6.88 -2.19 1.59
CA ALA A 27 7.93 -3.04 1.02
C ALA A 27 9.33 -2.74 1.58
N GLY A 28 9.60 -1.49 1.97
CA GLY A 28 10.92 -1.04 2.44
C GLY A 28 11.11 -1.03 3.95
N PHE A 29 10.04 -1.13 4.74
CA PHE A 29 10.09 -1.03 6.20
C PHE A 29 9.19 -2.06 6.90
N GLY A 30 9.39 -2.24 8.20
CA GLY A 30 8.62 -3.17 9.04
C GLY A 30 8.42 -2.64 10.46
N VAL A 31 7.79 -3.45 11.30
CA VAL A 31 7.64 -3.16 12.73
C VAL A 31 9.00 -3.13 13.41
N ILE A 32 9.30 -2.07 14.15
CA ILE A 32 10.54 -1.89 14.90
C ILE A 32 10.35 -2.40 16.32
N LYS A 33 11.30 -3.21 16.81
CA LYS A 33 11.33 -3.65 18.21
C LYS A 33 12.12 -2.65 19.05
N ALA A 34 11.48 -2.09 20.07
CA ALA A 34 12.12 -1.20 21.02
C ALA A 34 13.18 -1.92 21.88
N SER A 35 14.27 -1.21 22.18
CA SER A 35 15.32 -1.61 23.12
C SER A 35 15.07 -1.03 24.51
N ARG A 36 15.66 -1.67 25.52
CA ARG A 36 15.73 -1.13 26.89
C ARG A 36 16.72 0.03 27.01
N GLN A 37 17.65 0.16 26.06
CA GLN A 37 18.60 1.27 26.03
C GLN A 37 18.10 2.49 25.25
N ASP A 38 16.91 2.39 24.63
CA ASP A 38 16.37 3.48 23.83
C ASP A 38 16.08 4.70 24.71
N THR A 39 16.40 5.88 24.17
CA THR A 39 15.98 7.14 24.80
C THR A 39 14.47 7.31 24.69
N THR A 40 13.90 8.16 25.54
CA THR A 40 12.47 8.52 25.46
C THR A 40 12.06 8.99 24.06
N GLU A 41 12.91 9.77 23.40
CA GLU A 41 12.61 10.28 22.05
C GLU A 41 12.63 9.15 21.01
N THR A 42 13.58 8.22 21.10
CA THR A 42 13.62 7.03 20.24
C THR A 42 12.37 6.18 20.43
N LEU A 43 11.96 5.93 21.68
CA LEU A 43 10.74 5.17 21.99
C LEU A 43 9.48 5.84 21.42
N ARG A 44 9.40 7.18 21.51
CA ARG A 44 8.30 7.96 20.93
C ARG A 44 8.23 7.78 19.41
N GLN A 45 9.37 7.81 18.73
CA GLN A 45 9.44 7.60 17.29
C GLN A 45 9.05 6.18 16.90
N ILE A 46 9.53 5.16 17.63
CA ILE A 46 9.17 3.76 17.40
C ILE A 46 7.66 3.57 17.56
N MET A 47 7.05 4.18 18.58
CA MET A 47 5.61 4.13 18.79
C MET A 47 4.83 4.70 17.60
N VAL A 48 5.18 5.90 17.14
CA VAL A 48 4.52 6.56 16.00
C VAL A 48 4.71 5.77 14.71
N HIS A 49 5.93 5.28 14.45
CA HIS A 49 6.24 4.44 13.29
C HIS A 49 5.39 3.17 13.28
N ASN A 50 5.40 2.41 14.38
CA ASN A 50 4.70 1.13 14.45
C ASN A 50 3.18 1.29 14.37
N ALA A 51 2.62 2.35 14.96
CA ALA A 51 1.19 2.67 14.83
C ALA A 51 0.84 2.98 13.37
N THR A 52 1.63 3.84 12.72
CA THR A 52 1.42 4.22 11.32
C THR A 52 1.56 3.03 10.38
N TYR A 53 2.60 2.20 10.56
CA TYR A 53 2.82 0.99 9.78
C TYR A 53 1.62 0.04 9.85
N ARG A 54 1.08 -0.19 11.05
CA ARG A 54 -0.10 -1.04 11.24
C ARG A 54 -1.36 -0.48 10.59
N GLU A 55 -1.48 0.83 10.45
CA GLU A 55 -2.62 1.46 9.78
C GLU A 55 -2.50 1.39 8.26
N ILE A 56 -1.31 1.64 7.70
CA ILE A 56 -1.14 1.77 6.24
C ILE A 56 -0.71 0.46 5.56
N CYS A 57 -0.24 -0.54 6.31
CA CYS A 57 0.27 -1.81 5.78
C CYS A 57 -0.58 -3.04 6.19
N LYS A 58 -1.88 -2.85 6.50
CA LYS A 58 -2.79 -3.90 7.00
C LYS A 58 -2.85 -5.18 6.15
N GLU A 59 -2.65 -5.09 4.84
CA GLU A 59 -2.72 -6.25 3.94
C GLU A 59 -1.46 -7.14 3.95
N GLN A 60 -0.29 -6.63 4.36
CA GLN A 60 0.96 -7.42 4.38
C GLN A 60 1.05 -8.40 5.57
N ALA A 61 0.16 -8.28 6.55
CA ALA A 61 0.11 -9.22 7.67
C ALA A 61 -0.47 -10.59 7.28
N ASN A 62 -1.24 -10.68 6.19
CA ASN A 62 -1.85 -11.94 5.72
C ASN A 62 -1.08 -12.62 4.58
N ASP A 63 -0.25 -11.90 3.82
CA ASP A 63 0.50 -12.48 2.70
C ASP A 63 1.75 -13.28 3.10
N ASN A 64 2.28 -13.05 4.31
CA ASN A 64 3.43 -13.81 4.83
C ASN A 64 3.04 -15.16 5.49
N GLN A 65 1.78 -15.59 5.33
CA GLN A 65 1.26 -16.84 5.89
C GLN A 65 0.71 -17.81 4.82
N ARG A 66 1.18 -17.69 3.57
CA ARG A 66 0.92 -18.65 2.49
C ARG A 66 2.21 -19.21 1.90
#